data_AF-A0A1C4I8Q2-F1
#
_entry.id   AF-A0A1C4I8Q2-F1
#
_cell.length_a   1.000
_cell.length_b   1.000
_cell.length_c   1.000
_cell.angle_alpha   90.00
_cell.angle_beta   90.00
_cell.angle_gamma   90.00
#
_symmetry.space_group_name_H-M   'P 1'
#
loop_
_entity.id
_entity.type
_entity.pdbx_description
1 polymer ?
#
loop_
_entity_poly.entity_id
_entity_poly.type
_entity_poly.pdbx_seq_one_letter_code
_entity_poly.pdbx_strand_id
1 'polypeptide(L)'
;MLPPSPTAPRTRLRTRALGFAALAVAMLMSVPTAQTAFGEEAKAVPGGGDLGPNVHVFDPSTPDIQGKVDEIFKKQESAQFGLDRHALMFKPGTYDNINAQIGFYTQIAGLGLNPNDTTFNGDVTVDAGWFNGNATQNFWRSAENLTLNPVSGTNRWAVSQAAPFRRMHVKGGLNLAPDGYGWASGGYIADSKIDGEVGPYSQQQWYTRDSSVGGWVNGVWNMTFSGVEGAPANSFPEPPYTTLETTPISREKPFLHLDGDDYKVFVPEKRENARGVSWADGTPAGESIPLDRFYVVKEGADAATINAAVEQGLHLLFTPGVYHIDETININRADTVALGLGLATIIPDNGVTAIKVGDVDGVKLAGLLVDAGPVNSETLIEVGPENASADHSANPTSL
;
A
#
# COMPACT_ATOMS: atom_id res chain seq x y z
N MET A 1 -68.65 58.93 -10.08
CA MET A 1 -69.34 58.25 -8.96
C MET A 1 -68.96 58.95 -7.65
N LEU A 2 -69.84 58.90 -6.65
CA LEU A 2 -69.64 59.47 -5.30
C LEU A 2 -69.31 58.32 -4.30
N PRO A 3 -69.06 58.57 -3.01
CA PRO A 3 -67.85 59.19 -2.40
C PRO A 3 -67.34 58.23 -1.27
N PRO A 4 -66.81 58.62 -0.07
CA PRO A 4 -66.18 59.87 0.41
C PRO A 4 -64.82 59.69 1.13
N SER A 5 -64.24 60.81 1.59
CA SER A 5 -63.14 60.94 2.59
C SER A 5 -63.70 60.88 4.04
N PRO A 6 -62.99 61.19 5.18
CA PRO A 6 -61.72 61.91 5.45
C PRO A 6 -60.66 61.00 6.14
N THR A 7 -59.70 61.33 7.04
CA THR A 7 -59.40 62.50 7.92
C THR A 7 -57.91 62.53 8.36
N ALA A 8 -57.47 63.60 9.05
CA ALA A 8 -56.22 63.71 9.85
C ALA A 8 -56.58 63.83 11.38
N PRO A 9 -55.72 64.17 12.39
CA PRO A 9 -54.55 65.09 12.46
C PRO A 9 -53.23 64.40 12.99
N ARG A 10 -52.01 64.97 12.98
CA ARG A 10 -51.39 66.08 13.78
C ARG A 10 -51.56 65.92 15.32
N THR A 11 -50.59 66.19 16.20
CA THR A 11 -49.78 67.43 16.35
C THR A 11 -48.45 67.20 17.13
N ARG A 12 -47.59 68.24 17.28
CA ARG A 12 -46.25 68.25 17.91
C ARG A 12 -46.24 68.78 19.37
N LEU A 13 -45.22 68.42 20.18
CA LEU A 13 -44.44 69.22 21.18
C LEU A 13 -43.45 68.23 21.87
N ARG A 14 -42.13 68.36 22.08
CA ARG A 14 -41.09 69.43 22.26
C ARG A 14 -40.75 69.74 23.75
N THR A 15 -39.57 69.26 24.20
CA THR A 15 -38.82 69.65 25.44
C THR A 15 -39.47 69.32 26.81
N ARG A 16 -38.76 69.18 27.95
CA ARG A 16 -37.40 69.61 28.36
C ARG A 16 -36.75 68.57 29.35
N ALA A 17 -35.64 68.93 30.01
CA ALA A 17 -34.78 68.00 30.80
C ALA A 17 -34.91 68.14 32.34
N LEU A 18 -33.93 67.58 33.07
CA LEU A 18 -33.85 67.25 34.52
C LEU A 18 -34.62 65.96 34.91
N GLY A 19 -34.12 65.08 35.79
CA GLY A 19 -32.79 65.02 36.42
C GLY A 19 -32.84 64.82 37.94
N PHE A 20 -32.78 63.57 38.40
CA PHE A 20 -32.60 63.20 39.82
C PHE A 20 -31.75 61.93 39.93
N ALA A 21 -30.89 61.87 40.95
CA ALA A 21 -30.09 60.69 41.27
C ALA A 21 -30.81 59.80 42.29
N ALA A 22 -30.69 58.49 42.14
CA ALA A 22 -31.10 57.51 43.13
C ALA A 22 -29.94 56.55 43.41
N LEU A 23 -29.66 56.30 44.69
CA LEU A 23 -28.56 55.45 45.12
C LEU A 23 -28.95 53.97 44.97
N ALA A 24 -28.17 53.21 44.19
CA ALA A 24 -28.34 51.77 44.05
C ALA A 24 -27.13 51.05 44.64
N VAL A 25 -27.32 50.34 45.75
CA VAL A 25 -26.26 49.52 46.37
C VAL A 25 -26.15 48.21 45.60
N ALA A 26 -25.16 48.12 44.71
CA ALA A 26 -24.82 46.87 44.05
C ALA A 26 -24.04 45.96 45.02
N MET A 27 -24.65 44.84 45.44
CA MET A 27 -23.90 43.77 46.07
C MET A 27 -22.93 43.18 45.05
N LEU A 28 -21.63 43.13 45.36
CA LEU A 28 -20.72 42.23 44.64
C LEU A 28 -21.03 40.80 45.06
N MET A 29 -21.97 40.17 44.37
CA MET A 29 -21.98 38.71 44.29
C MET A 29 -20.77 38.29 43.46
N SER A 30 -19.78 37.71 44.12
CA SER A 30 -18.65 37.03 43.47
C SER A 30 -19.19 35.80 42.74
N VAL A 31 -19.62 36.00 41.49
CA VAL A 31 -19.92 34.88 40.58
C VAL A 31 -18.63 34.06 40.47
N PRO A 32 -18.63 32.77 40.85
CA PRO A 32 -17.50 31.92 40.54
C PRO A 32 -17.41 31.84 39.03
N THR A 33 -16.37 32.46 38.45
CA THR A 33 -16.02 32.22 37.06
C THR A 33 -15.70 30.75 36.93
N ALA A 34 -16.66 29.98 36.41
CA ALA A 34 -16.42 28.60 36.04
C ALA A 34 -15.24 28.62 35.08
N GLN A 35 -14.10 28.07 35.51
CA GLN A 35 -13.02 27.75 34.61
C GLN A 35 -13.58 26.71 33.66
N THR A 36 -13.93 27.15 32.44
CA THR A 36 -14.05 26.25 31.31
C THR A 36 -12.76 25.47 31.26
N ALA A 37 -12.83 24.17 31.54
CA ALA A 37 -11.70 23.28 31.32
C ALA A 37 -11.41 23.33 29.82
N PHE A 38 -10.38 24.12 29.46
CA PHE A 38 -9.78 24.00 28.15
C PHE A 38 -9.32 22.55 28.00
N GLY A 39 -9.54 21.99 26.82
CA GLY A 39 -9.50 20.54 26.62
C GLY A 39 -8.21 19.91 27.14
N GLU A 40 -8.35 18.68 27.61
CA GLU A 40 -7.24 17.74 27.67
C GLU A 40 -6.54 17.76 26.30
N GLU A 41 -5.27 18.16 26.25
CA GLU A 41 -4.54 18.29 24.97
C GLU A 41 -4.60 16.95 24.26
N ALA A 42 -5.21 16.93 23.07
CA ALA A 42 -5.37 15.73 22.28
C ALA A 42 -3.98 15.12 22.03
N LYS A 43 -3.72 13.99 22.71
CA LYS A 43 -2.38 13.44 22.84
C LYS A 43 -1.81 13.15 21.46
N ALA A 44 -0.72 13.86 21.11
CA ALA A 44 -0.07 13.70 19.81
C ALA A 44 0.23 12.22 19.53
N VAL A 45 -0.09 11.78 18.31
CA VAL A 45 0.14 10.40 17.88
C VAL A 45 1.65 10.25 17.67
N PRO A 46 2.31 9.29 18.34
CA PRO A 46 3.74 9.08 18.15
C PRO A 46 3.99 8.46 16.77
N GLY A 47 4.99 8.99 16.07
CA GLY A 47 5.58 8.33 14.92
C GLY A 47 6.63 7.29 15.33
N GLY A 48 6.83 6.29 14.48
CA GLY A 48 7.82 5.23 14.66
C GLY A 48 7.48 4.19 15.74
N GLY A 49 8.51 3.46 16.15
CA GLY A 49 8.44 2.37 17.13
C GLY A 49 8.65 0.98 16.52
N ASP A 50 8.46 -0.04 17.34
CA ASP A 50 8.47 -1.46 16.95
C ASP A 50 7.44 -1.76 15.84
N LEU A 51 7.74 -2.72 14.95
CA LEU A 51 6.88 -3.12 13.82
C LEU A 51 5.87 -4.24 14.16
N GLY A 52 5.84 -4.73 15.39
CA GLY A 52 4.86 -5.71 15.88
C GLY A 52 5.24 -7.17 15.60
N PRO A 53 4.57 -8.13 16.27
CA PRO A 53 4.99 -9.53 16.30
C PRO A 53 4.85 -10.28 14.96
N ASN A 54 4.17 -9.69 13.99
CA ASN A 54 3.90 -10.28 12.69
C ASN A 54 4.92 -9.86 11.60
N VAL A 55 5.86 -8.96 11.92
CA VAL A 55 7.01 -8.63 11.07
C VAL A 55 8.23 -9.40 11.57
N HIS A 56 8.55 -10.50 10.89
CA HIS A 56 9.67 -11.37 11.21
C HIS A 56 10.92 -10.84 10.53
N VAL A 57 11.82 -10.22 11.29
CA VAL A 57 13.06 -9.61 10.77
C VAL A 57 14.23 -10.57 10.95
N PHE A 58 14.95 -10.84 9.86
CA PHE A 58 16.09 -11.76 9.82
C PHE A 58 17.36 -11.04 9.33
N ASP A 59 18.51 -11.34 9.92
CA ASP A 59 19.85 -11.02 9.41
C ASP A 59 20.62 -12.31 9.05
N PRO A 60 21.75 -12.24 8.31
CA PRO A 60 22.52 -13.44 7.92
C PRO A 60 23.10 -14.27 9.08
N SER A 61 23.08 -13.76 10.31
CA SER A 61 23.52 -14.46 11.53
C SER A 61 22.38 -15.05 12.36
N THR A 62 21.13 -14.75 11.98
CA THR A 62 19.93 -15.20 12.70
C THR A 62 19.81 -16.73 12.62
N PRO A 63 19.69 -17.44 13.75
CA PRO A 63 19.60 -18.90 13.74
C PRO A 63 18.22 -19.38 13.23
N ASP A 64 18.22 -20.54 12.57
CA ASP A 64 17.03 -21.28 12.12
C ASP A 64 16.00 -20.48 11.29
N ILE A 65 16.49 -19.60 10.41
CA ILE A 65 15.67 -18.85 9.45
C ILE A 65 14.75 -19.80 8.65
N GLN A 66 15.29 -20.90 8.11
CA GLN A 66 14.49 -21.86 7.36
C GLN A 66 13.41 -22.49 8.22
N GLY A 67 13.71 -22.92 9.46
CA GLY A 67 12.70 -23.47 10.37
C GLY A 67 11.57 -22.49 10.68
N LYS A 68 11.88 -21.19 10.82
CA LYS A 68 10.86 -20.15 11.04
C LYS A 68 10.02 -19.85 9.80
N VAL A 69 10.63 -19.81 8.61
CA VAL A 69 9.90 -19.65 7.34
C VAL A 69 9.01 -20.88 7.08
N ASP A 70 9.52 -22.08 7.35
CA ASP A 70 8.76 -23.34 7.29
C ASP A 70 7.56 -23.37 8.25
N GLU A 71 7.73 -22.88 9.49
CA GLU A 71 6.64 -22.78 10.49
C GLU A 71 5.51 -21.89 9.98
N ILE A 72 5.86 -20.76 9.36
CA ILE A 72 4.91 -19.80 8.78
C ILE A 72 4.25 -20.38 7.52
N PHE A 73 5.01 -21.01 6.62
CA PHE A 73 4.46 -21.67 5.44
C PHE A 73 3.44 -22.75 5.82
N LYS A 74 3.74 -23.62 6.79
CA LYS A 74 2.84 -24.71 7.22
C LYS A 74 1.52 -24.23 7.83
N LYS A 75 1.48 -23.00 8.34
CA LYS A 75 0.22 -22.34 8.74
C LYS A 75 -0.49 -21.76 7.51
N GLN A 76 0.24 -20.99 6.70
CA GLN A 76 -0.32 -20.17 5.64
C GLN A 76 -0.60 -20.88 4.32
N GLU A 77 -0.07 -22.08 4.07
CA GLU A 77 -0.16 -22.78 2.78
C GLU A 77 -1.62 -22.93 2.29
N SER A 78 -2.51 -23.38 3.18
CA SER A 78 -3.94 -23.59 2.90
C SER A 78 -4.87 -22.57 3.55
N ALA A 79 -4.33 -21.52 4.18
CA ALA A 79 -5.09 -20.53 4.97
C ALA A 79 -5.77 -19.46 4.10
N GLN A 80 -6.46 -19.87 3.04
CA GLN A 80 -7.02 -18.99 2.01
C GLN A 80 -7.90 -17.86 2.55
N PHE A 81 -8.63 -18.10 3.63
CA PHE A 81 -9.47 -17.10 4.32
C PHE A 81 -9.11 -17.01 5.82
N GLY A 82 -7.84 -17.26 6.16
CA GLY A 82 -7.32 -17.09 7.51
C GLY A 82 -7.18 -15.61 7.88
N LEU A 83 -7.12 -15.32 9.19
CA LEU A 83 -6.85 -13.96 9.70
C LEU A 83 -5.35 -13.69 9.90
N ASP A 84 -4.52 -14.73 10.00
CA ASP A 84 -3.07 -14.59 10.15
C ASP A 84 -2.46 -13.80 8.96
N ARG A 85 -1.56 -12.87 9.28
CA ARG A 85 -0.84 -11.98 8.35
C ARG A 85 0.64 -11.96 8.71
N HIS A 86 1.54 -12.08 7.74
CA HIS A 86 2.98 -12.13 8.00
C HIS A 86 3.82 -11.36 6.98
N ALA A 87 4.84 -10.66 7.48
CA ALA A 87 5.91 -10.09 6.67
C ALA A 87 7.25 -10.73 7.07
N LEU A 88 7.97 -11.28 6.09
CA LEU A 88 9.30 -11.87 6.25
C LEU A 88 10.32 -10.87 5.68
N MET A 89 11.05 -10.20 6.55
CA MET A 89 11.89 -9.03 6.21
C MET A 89 13.37 -9.35 6.43
N PHE A 90 14.18 -9.22 5.38
CA PHE A 90 15.57 -9.69 5.38
C PHE A 90 16.53 -8.50 5.30
N LYS A 91 17.37 -8.30 6.32
CA LYS A 91 18.43 -7.28 6.31
C LYS A 91 19.36 -7.44 5.09
N PRO A 92 20.10 -6.38 4.69
CA PRO A 92 21.20 -6.50 3.72
C PRO A 92 22.20 -7.61 4.11
N GLY A 93 22.64 -8.40 3.13
CA GLY A 93 23.54 -9.54 3.30
C GLY A 93 23.22 -10.71 2.35
N THR A 94 23.90 -11.83 2.58
CA THR A 94 23.72 -13.08 1.81
C THR A 94 23.16 -14.18 2.70
N TYR A 95 22.17 -14.92 2.19
CA TYR A 95 21.49 -16.01 2.90
C TYR A 95 21.65 -17.32 2.11
N ASP A 96 22.31 -18.32 2.70
CA ASP A 96 22.64 -19.58 2.04
C ASP A 96 21.66 -20.72 2.38
N ASN A 97 21.35 -21.56 1.40
CA ASN A 97 20.53 -22.78 1.52
C ASN A 97 19.06 -22.52 1.93
N ILE A 98 18.51 -21.36 1.56
CA ILE A 98 17.13 -20.98 1.84
C ILE A 98 16.18 -21.39 0.71
N ASN A 99 15.03 -21.98 1.04
CA ASN A 99 13.89 -22.14 0.13
C ASN A 99 12.65 -21.59 0.83
N ALA A 100 12.36 -20.32 0.60
CA ALA A 100 11.26 -19.63 1.23
C ALA A 100 9.95 -19.92 0.49
N GLN A 101 9.24 -20.95 0.90
CA GLN A 101 7.89 -21.26 0.38
C GLN A 101 6.88 -20.25 0.93
N ILE A 102 6.14 -19.57 0.05
CA ILE A 102 5.28 -18.44 0.42
C ILE A 102 3.79 -18.84 0.35
N GLY A 103 3.16 -18.92 1.52
CA GLY A 103 1.73 -19.23 1.68
C GLY A 103 0.82 -18.02 1.42
N PHE A 104 -0.46 -18.13 1.82
CA PHE A 104 -1.38 -17.00 1.83
C PHE A 104 -0.95 -15.90 2.82
N TYR A 105 -1.39 -14.68 2.54
CA TYR A 105 -1.16 -13.46 3.33
C TYR A 105 0.28 -13.30 3.86
N THR A 106 1.25 -13.67 3.03
CA THR A 106 2.67 -13.64 3.35
C THR A 106 3.40 -12.73 2.36
N GLN A 107 4.02 -11.67 2.87
CA GLN A 107 5.03 -10.89 2.14
C GLN A 107 6.41 -11.44 2.48
N ILE A 108 7.30 -11.49 1.49
CA ILE A 108 8.75 -11.64 1.69
C ILE A 108 9.48 -10.49 0.99
N ALA A 109 10.40 -9.82 1.69
CA ALA A 109 11.14 -8.71 1.11
C ALA A 109 12.54 -8.49 1.70
N GLY A 110 13.43 -7.91 0.89
CA GLY A 110 14.73 -7.41 1.33
C GLY A 110 14.64 -5.96 1.81
N LEU A 111 15.39 -5.65 2.87
CA LEU A 111 15.47 -4.33 3.51
C LEU A 111 16.66 -3.49 2.98
N GLY A 112 17.25 -3.87 1.84
CA GLY A 112 18.20 -3.03 1.11
C GLY A 112 17.54 -1.86 0.39
N LEU A 113 18.35 -0.98 -0.19
CA LEU A 113 17.85 0.06 -1.10
C LEU A 113 17.87 -0.43 -2.56
N ASN A 114 18.76 -1.37 -2.89
CA ASN A 114 18.87 -2.07 -4.16
C ASN A 114 18.65 -3.58 -3.95
N PRO A 115 18.04 -4.32 -4.90
CA PRO A 115 17.84 -5.77 -4.75
C PRO A 115 19.12 -6.58 -4.53
N ASN A 116 20.27 -6.08 -4.98
CA ASN A 116 21.56 -6.75 -4.82
C ASN A 116 22.08 -6.70 -3.38
N ASP A 117 21.56 -5.81 -2.54
CA ASP A 117 21.93 -5.67 -1.13
C ASP A 117 21.49 -6.89 -0.30
N THR A 118 20.40 -7.55 -0.69
CA THR A 118 19.87 -8.76 -0.02
C THR A 118 19.80 -9.91 -1.01
N THR A 119 20.77 -10.84 -0.94
CA THR A 119 20.91 -11.96 -1.87
C THR A 119 20.62 -13.31 -1.21
N PHE A 120 19.76 -14.13 -1.83
CA PHE A 120 19.56 -15.53 -1.47
C PHE A 120 20.34 -16.45 -2.42
N ASN A 121 21.17 -17.34 -1.87
CA ASN A 121 21.67 -18.53 -2.56
C ASN A 121 20.66 -19.65 -2.28
N GLY A 122 19.58 -19.64 -3.08
CA GLY A 122 18.29 -20.17 -2.69
C GLY A 122 17.13 -19.58 -3.49
N ASP A 123 15.92 -19.97 -3.09
CA ASP A 123 14.68 -19.77 -3.85
C ASP A 123 13.61 -19.06 -3.00
N VAL A 124 12.72 -18.32 -3.67
CA VAL A 124 11.49 -17.74 -3.12
C VAL A 124 10.32 -18.33 -3.89
N THR A 125 9.69 -19.33 -3.30
CA THR A 125 8.90 -20.33 -4.02
C THR A 125 7.41 -20.17 -3.77
N VAL A 126 6.62 -20.26 -4.84
CA VAL A 126 5.19 -20.60 -4.76
C VAL A 126 4.93 -21.77 -5.69
N ASP A 127 4.25 -22.79 -5.18
CA ASP A 127 3.73 -23.93 -5.93
C ASP A 127 2.28 -24.23 -5.50
N ALA A 128 1.64 -25.22 -6.11
CA ALA A 128 0.22 -25.54 -5.90
C ALA A 128 -0.02 -26.90 -5.23
N GLY A 129 0.91 -27.38 -4.40
CA GLY A 129 0.82 -28.68 -3.71
C GLY A 129 -0.49 -28.87 -2.95
N TRP A 130 -0.86 -27.89 -2.11
CA TRP A 130 -2.12 -27.86 -1.35
C TRP A 130 -3.40 -28.05 -2.17
N PHE A 131 -3.38 -27.68 -3.46
CA PHE A 131 -4.52 -27.80 -4.37
C PHE A 131 -4.21 -28.69 -5.58
N ASN A 132 -3.37 -29.72 -5.38
CA ASN A 132 -3.08 -30.79 -6.33
C ASN A 132 -2.52 -30.29 -7.69
N GLY A 133 -1.63 -29.30 -7.66
CA GLY A 133 -1.02 -28.71 -8.84
C GLY A 133 -1.86 -27.62 -9.52
N ASN A 134 -3.05 -27.29 -8.99
CA ASN A 134 -3.88 -26.20 -9.50
C ASN A 134 -3.56 -24.86 -8.83
N ALA A 135 -2.87 -23.96 -9.53
CA ALA A 135 -2.47 -22.65 -9.02
C ALA A 135 -3.55 -21.57 -9.11
N THR A 136 -4.77 -21.85 -9.63
CA THR A 136 -5.83 -20.83 -9.80
C THR A 136 -6.32 -20.17 -8.52
N GLN A 137 -5.85 -20.60 -7.35
CA GLN A 137 -6.18 -20.03 -6.05
C GLN A 137 -4.96 -19.51 -5.27
N ASN A 138 -3.76 -19.48 -5.85
CA ASN A 138 -2.54 -18.97 -5.22
C ASN A 138 -2.53 -17.42 -5.20
N PHE A 139 -3.34 -16.85 -4.31
CA PHE A 139 -3.57 -15.41 -4.13
C PHE A 139 -2.78 -14.81 -2.96
N TRP A 140 -2.88 -13.48 -2.84
CA TRP A 140 -2.57 -12.67 -1.64
C TRP A 140 -1.21 -12.98 -1.01
N ARG A 141 -0.14 -12.79 -1.78
CA ARG A 141 1.26 -12.93 -1.33
C ARG A 141 2.18 -12.01 -2.12
N SER A 142 3.40 -11.75 -1.68
CA SER A 142 4.29 -10.87 -2.45
C SER A 142 5.77 -11.16 -2.23
N ALA A 143 6.57 -10.92 -3.26
CA ALA A 143 8.03 -10.93 -3.21
C ALA A 143 8.56 -9.57 -3.69
N GLU A 144 9.44 -8.95 -2.90
CA GLU A 144 9.95 -7.60 -3.19
C GLU A 144 11.42 -7.37 -2.83
N ASN A 145 12.17 -6.65 -3.69
CA ASN A 145 13.49 -6.09 -3.37
C ASN A 145 14.54 -7.13 -2.93
N LEU A 146 14.61 -8.26 -3.63
CA LEU A 146 15.54 -9.38 -3.37
C LEU A 146 16.29 -9.82 -4.63
N THR A 147 17.53 -10.27 -4.44
CA THR A 147 18.28 -11.03 -5.45
C THR A 147 18.21 -12.52 -5.15
N LEU A 148 17.85 -13.33 -6.15
CA LEU A 148 17.77 -14.78 -6.05
C LEU A 148 18.83 -15.42 -6.96
N ASN A 149 19.60 -16.35 -6.42
CA ASN A 149 20.47 -17.26 -7.16
C ASN A 149 19.89 -18.68 -6.98
N PRO A 150 18.90 -19.11 -7.81
CA PRO A 150 18.05 -20.27 -7.52
C PRO A 150 18.84 -21.59 -7.58
N VAL A 151 18.56 -22.55 -6.69
CA VAL A 151 19.39 -23.77 -6.54
C VAL A 151 19.39 -24.66 -7.80
N SER A 152 18.34 -24.57 -8.61
CA SER A 152 18.19 -25.28 -9.89
C SER A 152 18.63 -24.45 -11.11
N GLY A 153 18.98 -23.18 -10.90
CA GLY A 153 19.08 -22.17 -11.96
C GLY A 153 17.72 -21.60 -12.42
N THR A 154 16.59 -22.00 -11.82
CA THR A 154 15.26 -21.45 -12.10
C THR A 154 14.39 -21.38 -10.84
N ASN A 155 13.92 -20.18 -10.47
CA ASN A 155 12.97 -19.98 -9.37
C ASN A 155 11.53 -20.28 -9.83
N ARG A 156 10.65 -20.74 -8.94
CA ARG A 156 9.21 -20.96 -9.25
C ARG A 156 8.28 -20.01 -8.49
N TRP A 157 7.50 -19.21 -9.21
CA TRP A 157 6.48 -18.30 -8.67
C TRP A 157 5.10 -18.62 -9.27
N ALA A 158 4.57 -19.80 -8.93
CA ALA A 158 3.33 -20.34 -9.50
C ALA A 158 2.06 -19.73 -8.88
N VAL A 159 1.80 -18.47 -9.21
CA VAL A 159 0.73 -17.66 -8.59
C VAL A 159 -0.47 -17.43 -9.51
N SER A 160 -1.55 -16.87 -8.94
CA SER A 160 -2.63 -16.25 -9.71
C SER A 160 -2.77 -14.76 -9.37
N GLN A 161 -3.99 -14.22 -9.24
CA GLN A 161 -4.21 -12.79 -8.95
C GLN A 161 -3.70 -12.34 -7.57
N ALA A 162 -3.49 -11.04 -7.39
CA ALA A 162 -3.05 -10.42 -6.14
C ALA A 162 -1.72 -10.98 -5.57
N ALA A 163 -0.79 -11.38 -6.45
CA ALA A 163 0.47 -12.00 -6.08
C ALA A 163 1.71 -11.33 -6.74
N PRO A 164 1.96 -10.02 -6.50
CA PRO A 164 2.97 -9.25 -7.23
C PRO A 164 4.42 -9.67 -6.91
N PHE A 165 5.24 -9.68 -7.97
CA PHE A 165 6.68 -9.88 -7.94
C PHE A 165 7.34 -8.55 -8.37
N ARG A 166 7.92 -7.80 -7.43
CA ARG A 166 8.39 -6.42 -7.64
C ARG A 166 9.86 -6.26 -7.33
N ARG A 167 10.60 -5.48 -8.11
CA ARG A 167 11.96 -5.07 -7.74
C ARG A 167 12.88 -6.28 -7.45
N MET A 168 12.75 -7.36 -8.23
CA MET A 168 13.47 -8.61 -8.02
C MET A 168 14.63 -8.76 -9.01
N HIS A 169 15.71 -9.43 -8.59
CA HIS A 169 16.84 -9.79 -9.47
C HIS A 169 17.05 -11.31 -9.47
N VAL A 170 16.55 -12.02 -10.48
CA VAL A 170 16.68 -13.48 -10.59
C VAL A 170 17.87 -13.81 -11.47
N LYS A 171 18.95 -14.32 -10.89
CA LYS A 171 20.16 -14.76 -11.61
C LYS A 171 19.98 -16.17 -12.17
N GLY A 172 18.98 -16.31 -13.04
CA GLY A 172 18.50 -17.58 -13.59
C GLY A 172 17.17 -17.39 -14.30
N GLY A 173 16.50 -18.50 -14.63
CA GLY A 173 15.14 -18.49 -15.16
C GLY A 173 14.08 -18.22 -14.09
N LEU A 174 12.87 -17.88 -14.53
CA LEU A 174 11.69 -17.73 -13.65
C LEU A 174 10.50 -18.51 -14.22
N ASN A 175 10.17 -19.64 -13.60
CA ASN A 175 9.01 -20.45 -13.93
C ASN A 175 7.77 -19.90 -13.21
N LEU A 176 6.70 -19.64 -13.95
CA LEU A 176 5.45 -19.09 -13.43
C LEU A 176 4.33 -20.14 -13.34
N ALA A 177 4.58 -21.39 -13.76
CA ALA A 177 3.63 -22.50 -13.67
C ALA A 177 3.90 -23.41 -12.46
N PRO A 178 2.86 -24.02 -11.88
CA PRO A 178 3.01 -25.03 -10.84
C PRO A 178 3.65 -26.31 -11.41
N ASP A 179 4.11 -27.20 -10.54
CA ASP A 179 4.59 -28.50 -10.99
C ASP A 179 3.51 -29.27 -11.76
N GLY A 180 3.90 -30.00 -12.80
CA GLY A 180 2.97 -30.66 -13.73
C GLY A 180 2.17 -29.75 -14.68
N TYR A 181 2.39 -28.43 -14.68
CA TYR A 181 1.72 -27.45 -15.56
C TYR A 181 0.19 -27.42 -15.42
N GLY A 182 -0.32 -27.56 -14.19
CA GLY A 182 -1.74 -27.35 -13.89
C GLY A 182 -2.21 -25.91 -14.16
N TRP A 183 -3.52 -25.67 -14.03
CA TRP A 183 -4.12 -24.36 -14.34
C TRP A 183 -3.53 -23.24 -13.46
N ALA A 184 -3.30 -22.07 -14.05
CA ALA A 184 -2.80 -20.89 -13.36
C ALA A 184 -3.32 -19.62 -14.04
N SER A 185 -3.59 -18.57 -13.26
CA SER A 185 -4.25 -17.33 -13.72
C SER A 185 -3.58 -16.08 -13.14
N GLY A 186 -2.26 -15.98 -13.35
CA GLY A 186 -1.45 -14.82 -13.00
C GLY A 186 -1.74 -13.60 -13.89
N GLY A 187 -0.93 -12.56 -13.83
CA GLY A 187 0.17 -12.33 -12.91
C GLY A 187 0.85 -11.00 -13.20
N TYR A 188 1.72 -10.57 -12.29
CA TYR A 188 2.28 -9.21 -12.31
C TYR A 188 3.77 -9.21 -11.96
N ILE A 189 4.60 -8.74 -12.88
CA ILE A 189 6.02 -8.44 -12.66
C ILE A 189 6.26 -6.94 -12.92
N ALA A 190 7.00 -6.27 -12.04
CA ALA A 190 7.46 -4.89 -12.27
C ALA A 190 8.85 -4.64 -11.68
N ASP A 191 9.57 -3.65 -12.23
CA ASP A 191 10.88 -3.20 -11.75
C ASP A 191 11.92 -4.34 -11.61
N SER A 192 11.77 -5.44 -12.34
CA SER A 192 12.51 -6.69 -12.09
C SER A 192 13.44 -7.08 -13.24
N LYS A 193 14.54 -7.74 -12.90
CA LYS A 193 15.55 -8.26 -13.84
C LYS A 193 15.64 -9.78 -13.70
N ILE A 194 15.36 -10.51 -14.77
CA ILE A 194 15.47 -11.96 -14.85
C ILE A 194 16.54 -12.27 -15.89
N ASP A 195 17.68 -12.82 -15.46
CA ASP A 195 18.86 -13.03 -16.33
C ASP A 195 18.65 -14.15 -17.36
N GLY A 196 17.80 -15.13 -17.03
CA GLY A 196 17.39 -16.19 -17.94
C GLY A 196 16.02 -15.93 -18.57
N GLU A 197 15.38 -17.01 -19.04
CA GLU A 197 14.04 -16.95 -19.60
C GLU A 197 12.96 -16.93 -18.50
N VAL A 198 11.90 -16.16 -18.73
CA VAL A 198 10.64 -16.29 -17.98
C VAL A 198 9.77 -17.32 -18.70
N GLY A 199 9.31 -18.34 -17.97
CA GLY A 199 8.51 -19.46 -18.48
C GLY A 199 7.07 -19.46 -17.93
N PRO A 200 6.07 -18.97 -18.69
CA PRO A 200 4.67 -18.98 -18.25
C PRO A 200 4.01 -20.36 -18.32
N TYR A 201 4.37 -21.16 -19.34
CA TYR A 201 3.82 -22.48 -19.65
C TYR A 201 2.27 -22.50 -19.69
N SER A 202 1.62 -22.93 -18.60
CA SER A 202 0.15 -23.03 -18.47
C SER A 202 -0.54 -21.75 -18.00
N GLN A 203 0.21 -20.70 -17.66
CA GLN A 203 -0.33 -19.40 -17.24
C GLN A 203 -1.19 -18.77 -18.34
N GLN A 204 -2.46 -18.52 -18.02
CA GLN A 204 -3.46 -18.00 -18.97
C GLN A 204 -3.09 -16.62 -19.53
N GLN A 205 -2.68 -15.71 -18.65
CA GLN A 205 -2.26 -14.36 -18.99
C GLN A 205 -1.16 -13.85 -18.06
N TRP A 206 -0.50 -12.75 -18.44
CA TRP A 206 0.47 -12.05 -17.59
C TRP A 206 0.64 -10.58 -18.00
N TYR A 207 1.01 -9.73 -17.04
CA TYR A 207 1.49 -8.37 -17.29
C TYR A 207 2.88 -8.15 -16.67
N THR A 208 3.82 -7.69 -17.50
CA THR A 208 5.17 -7.31 -17.07
C THR A 208 5.43 -5.87 -17.49
N ARG A 209 5.91 -5.02 -16.57
CA ARG A 209 6.31 -3.64 -16.90
C ARG A 209 7.70 -3.27 -16.41
N ASP A 210 8.34 -2.32 -17.08
CA ASP A 210 9.55 -1.61 -16.64
C ASP A 210 10.61 -2.55 -16.04
N SER A 211 10.96 -3.57 -16.82
CA SER A 211 11.69 -4.77 -16.40
C SER A 211 12.67 -5.21 -17.48
N SER A 212 13.53 -6.18 -17.17
CA SER A 212 14.49 -6.75 -18.11
C SER A 212 14.43 -8.28 -18.02
N VAL A 213 14.32 -8.99 -19.15
CA VAL A 213 14.28 -10.46 -19.21
C VAL A 213 15.29 -10.99 -20.23
N GLY A 214 15.96 -12.10 -19.92
CA GLY A 214 16.83 -12.80 -20.89
C GLY A 214 16.05 -13.44 -22.05
N GLY A 215 14.77 -13.77 -21.81
CA GLY A 215 13.82 -14.24 -22.82
C GLY A 215 12.44 -14.52 -22.25
N TRP A 216 11.49 -14.93 -23.10
CA TRP A 216 10.11 -15.24 -22.71
C TRP A 216 9.58 -16.44 -23.51
N VAL A 217 9.26 -17.54 -22.82
CA VAL A 217 9.08 -18.86 -23.45
C VAL A 217 7.82 -18.97 -24.32
N ASN A 218 6.64 -18.53 -23.83
CA ASN A 218 5.38 -18.68 -24.55
C ASN A 218 4.29 -17.67 -24.12
N GLY A 219 3.24 -17.56 -24.94
CA GLY A 219 1.94 -16.99 -24.58
C GLY A 219 0.87 -18.08 -24.53
N VAL A 220 -0.26 -17.80 -23.86
CA VAL A 220 -1.43 -18.69 -23.84
C VAL A 220 -2.66 -17.95 -24.35
N TRP A 221 -3.17 -16.94 -23.63
CA TRP A 221 -4.28 -16.10 -24.10
C TRP A 221 -3.92 -14.62 -24.22
N ASN A 222 -3.13 -14.05 -23.30
CA ASN A 222 -2.63 -12.68 -23.40
C ASN A 222 -1.38 -12.45 -22.54
N MET A 223 -0.22 -12.18 -23.15
CA MET A 223 0.94 -11.67 -22.41
C MET A 223 1.20 -10.22 -22.83
N THR A 224 1.09 -9.29 -21.88
CA THR A 224 1.27 -7.86 -22.10
C THR A 224 2.59 -7.37 -21.52
N PHE A 225 3.31 -6.55 -22.28
CA PHE A 225 4.58 -5.96 -21.91
C PHE A 225 4.56 -4.45 -22.14
N SER A 226 5.06 -3.65 -21.21
CA SER A 226 5.34 -2.22 -21.42
C SER A 226 6.66 -1.80 -20.79
N GLY A 227 7.57 -1.20 -21.56
CA GLY A 227 8.88 -0.83 -21.03
C GLY A 227 9.77 -2.02 -20.66
N VAL A 228 9.55 -3.19 -21.28
CA VAL A 228 10.27 -4.43 -20.94
C VAL A 228 11.39 -4.70 -21.95
N GLU A 229 12.62 -4.70 -21.46
CA GLU A 229 13.79 -5.11 -22.23
C GLU A 229 13.82 -6.63 -22.38
N GLY A 230 14.14 -7.11 -23.58
CA GLY A 230 14.13 -8.54 -23.90
C GLY A 230 12.73 -9.16 -24.08
N ALA A 231 11.66 -8.39 -23.94
CA ALA A 231 10.31 -8.84 -24.28
C ALA A 231 10.19 -9.23 -25.77
N PRO A 232 9.33 -10.20 -26.12
CA PRO A 232 9.09 -10.57 -27.50
C PRO A 232 8.42 -9.43 -28.26
N ALA A 233 8.72 -9.31 -29.55
CA ALA A 233 8.08 -8.31 -30.41
C ALA A 233 6.55 -8.54 -30.48
N ASN A 234 5.78 -7.45 -30.61
CA ASN A 234 4.32 -7.50 -30.66
C ASN A 234 3.82 -8.38 -31.83
N SER A 235 3.16 -9.49 -31.53
CA SER A 235 2.73 -10.50 -32.52
C SER A 235 1.25 -10.88 -32.46
N PHE A 236 0.46 -10.24 -31.59
CA PHE A 236 -0.98 -10.51 -31.49
C PHE A 236 -1.66 -10.49 -32.88
N PRO A 237 -2.45 -11.52 -33.26
CA PRO A 237 -3.06 -12.52 -32.37
C PRO A 237 -2.21 -13.75 -32.03
N GLU A 238 -1.18 -14.12 -32.79
CA GLU A 238 -0.51 -15.41 -32.66
C GLU A 238 1.02 -15.31 -32.87
N PRO A 239 1.86 -15.55 -31.84
CA PRO A 239 1.47 -15.73 -30.44
C PRO A 239 0.85 -14.45 -29.84
N PRO A 240 0.01 -14.56 -28.79
CA PRO A 240 -0.75 -13.45 -28.24
C PRO A 240 0.10 -12.52 -27.35
N TYR A 241 1.07 -11.85 -27.97
CA TYR A 241 1.96 -10.87 -27.35
C TYR A 241 1.56 -9.44 -27.71
N THR A 242 1.23 -8.66 -26.68
CA THR A 242 0.98 -7.21 -26.77
C THR A 242 2.19 -6.47 -26.18
N THR A 243 3.02 -5.87 -27.02
CA THR A 243 4.33 -5.32 -26.58
C THR A 243 4.43 -3.83 -26.89
N LEU A 244 4.55 -3.02 -25.83
CA LEU A 244 4.78 -1.59 -25.89
C LEU A 244 6.23 -1.29 -25.48
N GLU A 245 6.89 -0.40 -26.23
CA GLU A 245 8.32 -0.07 -26.01
C GLU A 245 8.58 0.61 -24.65
N THR A 246 7.57 1.30 -24.11
CA THR A 246 7.63 2.04 -22.84
C THR A 246 6.32 1.93 -22.07
N THR A 247 6.36 2.06 -20.74
CA THR A 247 5.17 2.39 -19.94
C THR A 247 5.00 3.92 -19.93
N PRO A 248 3.86 4.49 -20.38
CA PRO A 248 3.76 5.95 -20.59
C PRO A 248 4.03 6.78 -19.33
N ILE A 249 3.49 6.36 -18.18
CA ILE A 249 3.81 6.89 -16.85
C ILE A 249 3.81 5.71 -15.89
N SER A 250 4.85 5.60 -15.06
CA SER A 250 4.87 4.70 -13.91
C SER A 250 5.57 5.34 -12.70
N ARG A 251 5.26 4.84 -11.51
CA ARG A 251 6.01 5.14 -10.27
C ARG A 251 6.16 3.81 -9.55
N GLU A 252 7.35 3.52 -9.04
CA GLU A 252 7.56 2.28 -8.30
C GLU A 252 6.93 2.36 -6.90
N LYS A 253 6.50 1.22 -6.38
CA LYS A 253 5.81 1.16 -5.09
C LYS A 253 6.77 1.59 -3.97
N PRO A 254 6.35 2.45 -3.01
CA PRO A 254 7.14 2.69 -1.81
C PRO A 254 7.44 1.38 -1.06
N PHE A 255 8.63 1.26 -0.47
CA PHE A 255 9.05 0.05 0.24
C PHE A 255 9.87 0.38 1.50
N LEU A 256 9.77 -0.47 2.51
CA LEU A 256 10.55 -0.39 3.75
C LEU A 256 11.98 -0.86 3.48
N HIS A 257 12.96 -0.09 3.93
CA HIS A 257 14.38 -0.46 3.93
C HIS A 257 15.06 -0.03 5.23
N LEU A 258 16.33 -0.41 5.38
CA LEU A 258 17.24 0.08 6.41
C LEU A 258 18.24 1.07 5.83
N ASP A 259 18.64 2.04 6.64
CA ASP A 259 19.81 2.89 6.44
C ASP A 259 20.68 2.76 7.70
N GLY A 260 21.71 1.91 7.63
CA GLY A 260 22.35 1.36 8.82
C GLY A 260 21.38 0.43 9.58
N ASP A 261 20.99 0.83 10.79
CA ASP A 261 19.95 0.17 11.58
C ASP A 261 18.63 0.97 11.65
N ASP A 262 18.57 2.17 11.05
CA ASP A 262 17.37 3.01 11.04
C ASP A 262 16.39 2.57 9.93
N TYR A 263 15.14 2.29 10.30
CA TYR A 263 14.08 2.02 9.32
C TYR A 263 13.64 3.29 8.59
N LYS A 264 13.53 3.18 7.26
CA LYS A 264 13.02 4.23 6.37
C LYS A 264 12.11 3.62 5.31
N VAL A 265 11.18 4.40 4.77
CA VAL A 265 10.40 4.03 3.59
C VAL A 265 10.93 4.83 2.41
N PHE A 266 11.47 4.13 1.41
CA PHE A 266 11.86 4.76 0.16
C PHE A 266 10.62 5.02 -0.70
N VAL A 267 10.52 6.21 -1.26
CA VAL A 267 9.42 6.69 -2.12
C VAL A 267 10.01 7.01 -3.50
N PRO A 268 9.92 6.09 -4.47
CA PRO A 268 10.44 6.28 -5.82
C PRO A 268 9.78 7.47 -6.55
N GLU A 269 10.55 8.17 -7.36
CA GLU A 269 10.03 9.20 -8.27
C GLU A 269 9.18 8.61 -9.42
N LYS A 270 8.37 9.48 -10.04
CA LYS A 270 7.56 9.16 -11.22
C LYS A 270 8.47 9.12 -12.46
N ARG A 271 8.47 7.99 -13.18
CA ARG A 271 9.12 7.84 -14.49
C ARG A 271 8.08 8.07 -15.60
N GLU A 272 8.45 8.82 -16.62
CA GLU A 272 7.66 9.01 -17.85
C GLU A 272 8.34 8.28 -19.01
N ASN A 273 7.55 7.62 -19.86
CA ASN A 273 8.03 6.71 -20.91
C ASN A 273 9.05 5.69 -20.37
N ALA A 274 8.73 5.09 -19.22
CA ALA A 274 9.61 4.19 -18.49
C ALA A 274 9.94 2.93 -19.32
N ARG A 275 11.19 2.50 -19.21
CA ARG A 275 11.72 1.24 -19.75
C ARG A 275 12.83 0.74 -18.82
N GLY A 276 12.96 -0.58 -18.70
CA GLY A 276 13.97 -1.20 -17.84
C GLY A 276 13.74 -0.94 -16.35
N VAL A 277 14.57 -1.57 -15.52
CA VAL A 277 14.48 -1.45 -14.06
C VAL A 277 14.97 -0.09 -13.56
N SER A 278 14.34 0.45 -12.52
CA SER A 278 14.69 1.75 -11.92
C SER A 278 16.07 1.78 -11.26
N TRP A 279 16.63 0.61 -10.94
CA TRP A 279 17.80 0.42 -10.09
C TRP A 279 19.05 -0.08 -10.84
N ALA A 280 19.02 -0.08 -12.18
CA ALA A 280 20.12 -0.58 -13.03
C ALA A 280 21.44 0.18 -12.76
N ASP A 281 21.36 1.50 -12.70
CA ASP A 281 22.49 2.41 -12.46
C ASP A 281 22.73 2.70 -10.96
N GLY A 282 22.15 1.91 -10.06
CA GLY A 282 22.33 2.00 -8.61
C GLY A 282 21.06 2.42 -7.86
N THR A 283 21.13 3.54 -7.14
CA THR A 283 19.99 4.08 -6.37
C THR A 283 19.05 4.86 -7.29
N PRO A 284 17.76 4.48 -7.42
CA PRO A 284 16.78 5.26 -8.18
C PRO A 284 16.54 6.65 -7.55
N ALA A 285 16.02 7.59 -8.34
CA ALA A 285 15.53 8.86 -7.82
C ALA A 285 14.29 8.66 -6.92
N GLY A 286 14.21 9.42 -5.83
CA GLY A 286 13.20 9.27 -4.77
C GLY A 286 13.70 9.74 -3.40
N GLU A 287 12.84 9.64 -2.38
CA GLU A 287 13.11 10.09 -1.01
C GLU A 287 13.02 8.93 0.00
N SER A 288 13.98 8.83 0.94
CA SER A 288 13.90 7.90 2.08
C SER A 288 13.32 8.60 3.31
N ILE A 289 12.01 8.47 3.51
CA ILE A 289 11.29 9.06 4.65
C ILE A 289 11.53 8.19 5.90
N PRO A 290 12.05 8.73 7.02
CA PRO A 290 12.35 7.93 8.21
C PRO A 290 11.08 7.47 8.96
N LEU A 291 11.17 6.33 9.66
CA LEU A 291 10.02 5.67 10.29
C LEU A 291 9.36 6.53 11.40
N ASP A 292 10.08 7.46 12.02
CA ASP A 292 9.53 8.43 12.98
C ASP A 292 8.54 9.45 12.35
N ARG A 293 8.47 9.49 11.01
CA ARG A 293 7.44 10.22 10.25
C ARG A 293 6.22 9.36 9.90
N PHE A 294 6.17 8.09 10.30
CA PHE A 294 5.04 7.18 10.08
C PHE A 294 4.34 6.84 11.40
N TYR A 295 3.02 6.92 11.45
CA TYR A 295 2.25 6.19 12.47
C TYR A 295 2.26 4.71 12.10
N VAL A 296 2.82 3.89 13.00
CA VAL A 296 2.91 2.43 12.86
C VAL A 296 1.60 1.82 13.35
N VAL A 297 0.67 1.58 12.43
CA VAL A 297 -0.66 1.04 12.73
C VAL A 297 -0.53 -0.44 13.11
N LYS A 298 -1.18 -0.83 14.22
CA LYS A 298 -1.23 -2.19 14.76
C LYS A 298 -2.68 -2.55 15.13
N GLU A 299 -2.99 -3.83 15.23
CA GLU A 299 -4.32 -4.30 15.59
C GLU A 299 -4.81 -3.66 16.90
N GLY A 300 -6.05 -3.17 16.90
CA GLY A 300 -6.61 -2.36 17.99
C GLY A 300 -6.43 -0.84 17.84
N ALA A 301 -5.78 -0.35 16.78
CA ALA A 301 -5.85 1.06 16.39
C ALA A 301 -7.21 1.39 15.72
N ASP A 302 -7.82 2.50 16.12
CA ASP A 302 -9.09 2.98 15.57
C ASP A 302 -8.90 3.98 14.41
N ALA A 303 -9.96 4.18 13.62
CA ALA A 303 -9.97 5.09 12.48
C ALA A 303 -9.73 6.56 12.89
N ALA A 304 -10.21 6.97 14.07
CA ALA A 304 -9.99 8.32 14.60
C ALA A 304 -8.50 8.61 14.84
N THR A 305 -7.75 7.66 15.41
CA THR A 305 -6.31 7.76 15.63
C THR A 305 -5.53 7.76 14.32
N ILE A 306 -5.94 6.92 13.35
CA ILE A 306 -5.35 6.90 12.00
C ILE A 306 -5.57 8.26 11.29
N ASN A 307 -6.78 8.81 11.37
CA ASN A 307 -7.12 10.12 10.80
C ASN A 307 -6.34 11.26 11.47
N ALA A 308 -6.26 11.25 12.81
CA ALA A 308 -5.48 12.22 13.57
C ALA A 308 -3.98 12.17 13.25
N ALA A 309 -3.41 11.00 12.96
CA ALA A 309 -2.04 10.87 12.49
C ALA A 309 -1.82 11.55 11.13
N VAL A 310 -2.77 11.40 10.19
CA VAL A 310 -2.69 12.07 8.88
C VAL A 310 -2.84 13.59 9.02
N GLU A 311 -3.73 14.07 9.87
CA GLU A 311 -3.89 15.50 10.17
C GLU A 311 -2.63 16.10 10.82
N GLN A 312 -1.97 15.36 11.73
CA GLN A 312 -0.70 15.73 12.37
C GLN A 312 0.53 15.66 11.44
N GLY A 313 0.36 15.24 10.18
CA GLY A 313 1.43 15.20 9.20
C GLY A 313 2.28 13.92 9.21
N LEU A 314 1.82 12.85 9.83
CA LEU A 314 2.43 11.51 9.75
C LEU A 314 1.95 10.74 8.52
N HIS A 315 2.81 9.90 7.98
CA HIS A 315 2.45 8.86 7.01
C HIS A 315 1.87 7.64 7.73
N LEU A 316 1.35 6.65 7.00
CA LEU A 316 0.77 5.44 7.60
C LEU A 316 1.58 4.20 7.20
N LEU A 317 2.00 3.40 8.19
CA LEU A 317 2.57 2.07 7.98
C LEU A 317 1.70 1.03 8.68
N PHE A 318 0.89 0.30 7.93
CA PHE A 318 0.06 -0.76 8.46
C PHE A 318 0.89 -2.03 8.60
N THR A 319 1.12 -2.46 9.84
CA THR A 319 1.78 -3.74 10.12
C THR A 319 0.87 -4.92 9.75
N PRO A 320 1.39 -6.14 9.59
CA PRO A 320 0.57 -7.27 9.14
C PRO A 320 -0.48 -7.64 10.19
N GLY A 321 -1.76 -7.45 9.85
CA GLY A 321 -2.91 -7.71 10.71
C GLY A 321 -4.24 -7.43 9.99
N VAL A 322 -5.35 -7.65 10.69
CA VAL A 322 -6.72 -7.36 10.20
C VAL A 322 -7.33 -6.22 11.01
N TYR A 323 -7.71 -5.15 10.32
CA TYR A 323 -8.10 -3.86 10.87
C TYR A 323 -9.59 -3.60 10.61
N HIS A 324 -10.42 -3.81 11.62
CA HIS A 324 -11.81 -3.35 11.61
C HIS A 324 -11.87 -1.84 11.88
N ILE A 325 -12.65 -1.12 11.08
CA ILE A 325 -12.87 0.33 11.23
C ILE A 325 -14.35 0.68 11.11
N ASP A 326 -14.83 1.52 12.03
CA ASP A 326 -16.21 2.00 12.11
C ASP A 326 -16.41 3.44 11.59
N GLU A 327 -15.31 4.11 11.23
CA GLU A 327 -15.27 5.38 10.48
C GLU A 327 -14.29 5.26 9.29
N THR A 328 -14.47 6.12 8.29
CA THR A 328 -13.61 6.15 7.10
C THR A 328 -12.19 6.66 7.41
N ILE A 329 -11.17 5.99 6.86
CA ILE A 329 -9.79 6.50 6.84
C ILE A 329 -9.68 7.59 5.77
N ASN A 330 -9.51 8.85 6.20
CA ASN A 330 -9.50 10.04 5.35
C ASN A 330 -8.06 10.50 5.10
N ILE A 331 -7.57 10.32 3.87
CA ILE A 331 -6.23 10.74 3.44
C ILE A 331 -6.36 12.02 2.62
N ASN A 332 -6.46 13.15 3.33
CA ASN A 332 -6.64 14.50 2.75
C ASN A 332 -5.39 15.39 2.94
N ARG A 333 -4.20 14.79 2.87
CA ARG A 333 -2.91 15.49 2.87
C ARG A 333 -2.08 15.00 1.70
N ALA A 334 -1.56 15.93 0.90
CA ALA A 334 -0.71 15.64 -0.24
C ALA A 334 0.53 14.81 0.15
N ASP A 335 1.01 14.01 -0.79
CA ASP A 335 2.16 13.11 -0.67
C ASP A 335 2.10 12.06 0.46
N THR A 336 0.94 11.85 1.10
CA THR A 336 0.76 10.81 2.12
C THR A 336 0.97 9.41 1.53
N VAL A 337 2.10 8.79 1.86
CA VAL A 337 2.28 7.33 1.81
C VAL A 337 1.39 6.64 2.86
N ALA A 338 0.66 5.62 2.42
CA ALA A 338 -0.02 4.64 3.25
C ALA A 338 0.39 3.22 2.79
N LEU A 339 1.39 2.66 3.46
CA LEU A 339 2.03 1.40 3.09
C LEU A 339 1.55 0.26 4.02
N GLY A 340 1.04 -0.82 3.44
CA GLY A 340 0.74 -2.08 4.11
C GLY A 340 1.89 -3.07 4.00
N LEU A 341 2.17 -3.76 5.11
CA LEU A 341 3.09 -4.89 5.18
C LEU A 341 2.30 -6.20 5.35
N GLY A 342 2.81 -7.30 4.78
CA GLY A 342 2.27 -8.65 5.01
C GLY A 342 0.79 -8.83 4.69
N LEU A 343 0.29 -8.11 3.67
CA LEU A 343 -1.11 -8.09 3.23
C LEU A 343 -2.08 -7.59 4.33
N ALA A 344 -1.65 -6.56 5.07
CA ALA A 344 -2.48 -5.79 5.99
C ALA A 344 -3.88 -5.53 5.38
N THR A 345 -4.92 -5.97 6.10
CA THR A 345 -6.30 -6.04 5.58
C THR A 345 -7.19 -5.08 6.36
N ILE A 346 -7.88 -4.18 5.67
CA ILE A 346 -8.85 -3.25 6.26
C ILE A 346 -10.26 -3.73 5.95
N ILE A 347 -11.12 -3.80 6.98
CA ILE A 347 -12.52 -4.18 6.89
C ILE A 347 -13.38 -3.02 7.40
N PRO A 348 -14.23 -2.39 6.57
CA PRO A 348 -15.18 -1.39 7.03
C PRO A 348 -16.38 -2.07 7.68
N ASP A 349 -16.58 -1.80 8.97
CA ASP A 349 -17.80 -2.15 9.67
C ASP A 349 -18.92 -1.15 9.36
N ASN A 350 -20.16 -1.49 9.73
CA ASN A 350 -21.34 -0.62 9.65
C ASN A 350 -21.72 -0.06 8.26
N GLY A 351 -21.01 -0.44 7.19
CA GLY A 351 -21.20 0.06 5.84
C GLY A 351 -20.47 1.37 5.52
N VAL A 352 -19.41 1.72 6.25
CA VAL A 352 -18.59 2.90 5.92
C VAL A 352 -17.70 2.65 4.68
N THR A 353 -17.26 3.73 4.03
CA THR A 353 -16.14 3.63 3.07
C THR A 353 -14.86 3.36 3.86
N ALA A 354 -14.04 2.40 3.43
CA ALA A 354 -12.83 2.05 4.18
C ALA A 354 -11.74 3.13 4.06
N ILE A 355 -11.44 3.57 2.83
CA ILE A 355 -10.44 4.62 2.57
C ILE A 355 -11.00 5.66 1.60
N LYS A 356 -10.85 6.94 1.95
CA LYS A 356 -11.16 8.08 1.08
C LYS A 356 -9.94 8.99 0.93
N VAL A 357 -9.47 9.16 -0.30
CA VAL A 357 -8.40 10.12 -0.65
C VAL A 357 -9.02 11.41 -1.18
N GLY A 358 -8.51 12.56 -0.74
CA GLY A 358 -8.98 13.89 -1.19
C GLY A 358 -8.57 14.24 -2.63
N ASP A 359 -8.97 15.43 -3.09
CA ASP A 359 -8.54 16.04 -4.36
C ASP A 359 -7.10 16.61 -4.19
N VAL A 360 -6.14 15.73 -3.90
CA VAL A 360 -4.78 16.07 -3.46
C VAL A 360 -3.68 15.29 -4.19
N ASP A 361 -2.55 15.96 -4.42
CA ASP A 361 -1.39 15.39 -5.11
C ASP A 361 -0.76 14.21 -4.37
N GLY A 362 -0.21 13.27 -5.14
CA GLY A 362 0.89 12.42 -4.72
C GLY A 362 0.59 11.37 -3.65
N VAL A 363 -0.65 11.10 -3.27
CA VAL A 363 -0.96 10.06 -2.29
C VAL A 363 -0.56 8.69 -2.83
N LYS A 364 0.09 7.86 -2.01
CA LYS A 364 0.56 6.53 -2.39
C LYS A 364 -0.04 5.50 -1.45
N LEU A 365 -1.19 4.91 -1.83
CA LEU A 365 -1.68 3.70 -1.17
C LEU A 365 -0.90 2.51 -1.75
N ALA A 366 -0.46 1.58 -0.91
CA ALA A 366 0.45 0.52 -1.35
C ALA A 366 0.34 -0.72 -0.47
N GLY A 367 0.11 -1.91 -1.06
CA GLY A 367 0.19 -3.18 -0.32
C GLY A 367 -0.94 -3.46 0.69
N LEU A 368 -2.05 -2.71 0.59
CA LEU A 368 -3.26 -2.90 1.41
C LEU A 368 -4.24 -3.85 0.70
N LEU A 369 -4.91 -4.71 1.48
CA LEU A 369 -6.14 -5.37 1.06
C LEU A 369 -7.32 -4.63 1.72
N VAL A 370 -8.36 -4.31 0.96
CA VAL A 370 -9.66 -3.90 1.52
C VAL A 370 -10.63 -5.04 1.27
N ASP A 371 -11.16 -5.61 2.35
CA ASP A 371 -12.12 -6.71 2.34
C ASP A 371 -13.47 -6.21 2.86
N ALA A 372 -14.58 -6.76 2.35
CA ALA A 372 -15.89 -6.17 2.56
C ALA A 372 -16.53 -6.63 3.87
N GLY A 373 -16.96 -5.69 4.71
CA GLY A 373 -17.77 -5.98 5.88
C GLY A 373 -19.14 -6.58 5.51
N PRO A 374 -19.84 -7.22 6.48
CA PRO A 374 -21.13 -7.86 6.24
C PRO A 374 -22.28 -6.87 5.99
N VAL A 375 -22.06 -5.58 6.23
CA VAL A 375 -22.98 -4.48 5.92
C VAL A 375 -22.48 -3.79 4.65
N ASN A 376 -23.36 -3.61 3.68
CA ASN A 376 -23.02 -3.02 2.38
C ASN A 376 -22.52 -1.57 2.53
N SER A 377 -21.22 -1.34 2.27
CA SER A 377 -20.68 -0.01 2.02
C SER A 377 -21.09 0.53 0.66
N GLU A 378 -21.34 1.84 0.55
CA GLU A 378 -21.64 2.51 -0.73
C GLU A 378 -20.43 2.51 -1.67
N THR A 379 -19.24 2.76 -1.11
CA THR A 379 -17.93 2.56 -1.75
C THR A 379 -16.99 1.86 -0.77
N LEU A 380 -15.98 1.15 -1.25
CA LEU A 380 -14.91 0.60 -0.39
C LEU A 380 -13.67 1.49 -0.39
N ILE A 381 -13.29 2.00 -1.56
CA ILE A 381 -12.21 2.97 -1.74
C ILE A 381 -12.73 4.09 -2.65
N GLU A 382 -12.47 5.34 -2.28
CA GLU A 382 -12.75 6.54 -3.08
C GLU A 382 -11.45 7.34 -3.26
N VAL A 383 -11.15 7.77 -4.49
CA VAL A 383 -9.92 8.52 -4.82
C VAL A 383 -10.29 9.79 -5.57
N GLY A 384 -10.17 10.93 -4.89
CA GLY A 384 -10.81 12.18 -5.27
C GLY A 384 -12.30 12.15 -4.89
N PRO A 385 -12.86 13.25 -4.35
CA PRO A 385 -14.29 13.34 -4.06
C PRO A 385 -15.15 13.31 -5.34
N GLU A 386 -16.45 13.02 -5.20
CA GLU A 386 -17.39 13.24 -6.31
C GLU A 386 -17.28 14.69 -6.83
N ASN A 387 -17.12 14.86 -8.14
CA ASN A 387 -16.86 16.14 -8.83
C ASN A 387 -15.46 16.75 -8.54
N ALA A 388 -14.48 15.93 -8.15
CA ALA A 388 -13.05 16.24 -8.23
C ALA A 388 -12.67 16.87 -9.59
N SER A 389 -11.78 17.86 -9.56
CA SER A 389 -11.48 18.67 -10.76
C SER A 389 -10.07 19.27 -10.81
N ALA A 390 -9.20 18.96 -9.84
CA ALA A 390 -7.78 19.25 -9.94
C ALA A 390 -7.10 18.39 -11.03
N ASP A 391 -6.04 18.93 -11.64
CA ASP A 391 -5.11 18.10 -12.43
C ASP A 391 -3.91 17.72 -11.56
N HIS A 392 -3.65 16.42 -11.48
CA HIS A 392 -2.53 15.85 -10.72
C HIS A 392 -1.45 15.25 -11.63
N SER A 393 -1.36 15.68 -12.90
CA SER A 393 -0.47 15.05 -13.91
C SER A 393 1.02 15.09 -13.53
N ALA A 394 1.45 16.13 -12.81
CA ALA A 394 2.79 16.27 -12.29
C ALA A 394 3.11 15.19 -11.23
N ASN A 395 2.28 15.10 -10.17
CA ASN A 395 2.43 14.19 -9.05
C ASN A 395 1.11 13.44 -8.76
N PRO A 396 0.77 12.40 -9.55
CA PRO A 396 -0.52 11.72 -9.43
C PRO A 396 -0.61 10.90 -8.15
N THR A 397 -1.82 10.65 -7.68
CA THR A 397 -2.13 9.63 -6.67
C THR A 397 -2.06 8.22 -7.27
N SER A 398 -1.64 7.21 -6.51
CA SER A 398 -1.43 5.83 -6.99
C SER A 398 -1.86 4.76 -5.98
N LEU A 399 -2.26 3.60 -6.53
CA LEU A 399 -2.64 2.34 -5.85
C LEU A 399 -1.74 1.17 -6.30
#